data_AF-A0A8J2HKH5-F1
#
_entry.id   AF-A0A8J2HKH5-F1
#
_cell.length_a   1.000
_cell.length_b   1.000
_cell.length_c   1.000
_cell.angle_alpha   90.00
_cell.angle_beta   90.00
_cell.angle_gamma   90.00
#
_symmetry.space_group_name_H-M   'P 1'
#
loop_
_entity.id
_entity.type
_entity.pdbx_description
1 polymer ?
#
loop_
_entity_poly.entity_id
_entity_poly.type
_entity_poly.pdbx_seq_one_letter_code
_entity_poly.pdbx_strand_id
1 'polypeptide(L)'
;MIEKKSNEVTITDIDPEIFEKILRYIYTDQVSDLEVVAARLLEAADKYQLLSLKKLCEEALMRSSNRGNIIEIVALAQNLKDYAIKCIHC
;
A
#
# COMPACT_ATOMS: atom_id res chain seq x y z
N MET A 1 28.08 23.61 -13.12
CA MET A 1 27.52 22.73 -12.07
C MET A 1 26.64 23.62 -11.20
N ILE A 2 25.32 23.53 -11.36
CA ILE A 2 24.36 24.45 -10.73
C ILE A 2 23.84 23.80 -9.45
N GLU A 3 24.35 24.26 -8.31
CA GLU A 3 23.85 23.95 -6.98
C GLU A 3 22.39 24.41 -6.87
N LYS A 4 21.44 23.48 -6.96
CA LYS A 4 20.02 23.78 -6.76
C LYS A 4 19.74 23.88 -5.25
N LYS A 5 20.15 25.00 -4.64
CA LYS A 5 19.82 25.40 -3.25
C LYS A 5 18.37 25.89 -3.12
N SER A 6 17.41 25.07 -3.48
CA SER A 6 16.07 25.18 -2.88
C SER A 6 15.90 23.94 -2.05
N ASN A 7 15.93 24.08 -0.72
CA ASN A 7 15.51 23.04 0.23
C ASN A 7 13.98 22.82 0.16
N GLU A 8 13.36 23.06 -0.99
CA GLU A 8 11.95 22.90 -1.25
C GLU A 8 11.77 21.74 -2.21
N VAL A 9 11.04 20.73 -1.74
CA VAL A 9 10.62 19.59 -2.54
C VAL A 9 9.11 19.75 -2.74
N THR A 10 8.71 20.17 -3.95
CA THR A 10 7.29 20.28 -4.29
C THR A 10 6.74 18.89 -4.61
N ILE A 11 5.82 18.41 -3.79
CA ILE A 11 5.16 17.12 -3.96
C ILE A 11 3.69 17.42 -4.28
N THR A 12 3.28 17.21 -5.53
CA THR A 12 1.89 17.45 -5.99
C THR A 12 1.06 16.17 -6.12
N ASP A 13 1.70 15.01 -5.92
CA ASP A 13 1.12 13.71 -6.25
C ASP A 13 0.49 13.00 -5.05
N ILE A 14 0.56 13.61 -3.87
CA ILE A 14 0.03 13.06 -2.63
C ILE A 14 -0.84 14.10 -1.94
N ASP A 15 -1.95 13.62 -1.39
CA ASP A 15 -2.79 14.41 -0.50
C ASP A 15 -1.98 14.89 0.72
N PRO A 16 -2.01 16.19 1.07
CA PRO A 16 -1.19 16.75 2.16
C PRO A 16 -1.45 16.06 3.50
N GLU A 17 -2.68 15.59 3.74
CA GLU A 17 -3.05 14.80 4.93
C GLU A 17 -2.29 13.46 5.01
N ILE A 18 -2.11 12.77 3.88
CA ILE A 18 -1.37 11.51 3.81
C ILE A 18 0.13 11.78 4.00
N PHE A 19 0.64 12.86 3.41
CA PHE A 19 2.04 13.25 3.58
C PHE A 19 2.37 13.60 5.03
N GLU A 20 1.48 14.31 5.73
CA GLU A 20 1.63 14.61 7.15
C GLU A 20 1.74 13.31 7.97
N LYS A 21 0.88 12.32 7.69
CA LYS A 21 0.93 11.02 8.38
C LYS A 21 2.21 10.25 8.10
N ILE A 22 2.75 10.31 6.88
CA ILE A 22 4.07 9.74 6.55
C ILE A 22 5.16 10.42 7.36
N LEU A 23 5.16 11.76 7.41
CA LEU A 23 6.13 12.50 8.20
C LEU A 23 6.05 12.10 9.66
N ARG A 24 4.83 12.03 10.20
CA ARG A 24 4.59 11.62 11.59
C ARG A 24 5.11 10.21 11.84
N TYR A 25 4.90 9.28 10.91
CA TYR A 25 5.47 7.94 11.01
C TYR A 25 7.01 7.97 11.03
N ILE A 26 7.66 8.74 10.16
CA ILE A 26 9.13 8.86 10.13
C ILE A 26 9.69 9.36 11.48
N TYR A 27 8.99 10.28 12.15
CA TYR A 27 9.45 10.87 13.41
C TYR A 27 8.97 10.15 14.67
N THR A 28 7.88 9.38 14.63
CA THR A 28 7.24 8.81 15.83
C THR A 28 6.99 7.30 15.73
N ASP A 29 7.20 6.70 14.56
CA ASP A 29 6.86 5.31 14.22
C ASP A 29 5.37 4.97 14.43
N GLN A 30 4.50 5.98 14.48
CA GLN A 30 3.06 5.83 14.72
C GLN A 30 2.23 6.38 13.56
N VAL A 31 1.13 5.69 13.25
CA VAL A 31 0.13 6.11 12.26
C VAL A 31 -1.26 6.06 12.89
N SER A 32 -1.96 7.20 12.85
CA SER A 32 -3.38 7.29 13.26
C SER A 32 -4.30 6.97 12.09
N ASP A 33 -5.48 6.40 12.38
CA ASP A 33 -6.54 6.12 11.38
C ASP A 33 -6.14 5.18 10.25
N LEU A 34 -5.17 4.30 10.53
CA LEU A 34 -4.55 3.42 9.54
C LEU A 34 -5.58 2.66 8.72
N GLU A 35 -6.67 2.15 9.32
CA GLU A 35 -7.70 1.40 8.58
C GLU A 35 -8.41 2.22 7.48
N VAL A 36 -8.58 3.52 7.69
CA VAL A 36 -9.26 4.43 6.74
C VAL A 36 -8.29 4.89 5.66
N VAL A 37 -7.06 5.20 6.05
CA VAL A 37 -6.06 5.77 5.13
C VAL A 37 -5.12 4.73 4.52
N ALA A 38 -5.15 3.46 4.94
CA ALA A 38 -4.15 2.46 4.57
C ALA A 38 -4.03 2.26 3.06
N ALA A 39 -5.12 2.36 2.29
CA ALA A 39 -5.05 2.23 0.83
C ALA A 39 -4.19 3.34 0.21
N ARG A 40 -4.45 4.60 0.56
CA ARG A 40 -3.71 5.75 0.00
C ARG A 40 -2.30 5.86 0.60
N LEU A 41 -2.18 5.51 1.88
CA LEU A 41 -0.90 5.47 2.59
C LEU A 41 0.01 4.36 2.05
N LEU A 42 -0.56 3.24 1.57
CA LEU A 42 0.19 2.18 0.90
C LEU A 42 0.78 2.63 -0.43
N GLU A 43 -0.01 3.31 -1.27
CA GLU A 43 0.48 3.88 -2.54
C GLU A 43 1.63 4.86 -2.31
N ALA A 44 1.48 5.73 -1.31
CA ALA A 44 2.52 6.66 -0.93
C ALA A 44 3.75 5.96 -0.30
N ALA A 45 3.56 4.97 0.57
CA ALA A 45 4.65 4.20 1.16
C ALA A 45 5.44 3.43 0.09
N ASP A 46 4.78 2.91 -0.94
CA ASP A 46 5.42 2.25 -2.08
C ASP A 46 6.23 3.25 -2.91
N LYS A 47 5.66 4.43 -3.19
CA LYS A 47 6.33 5.50 -3.94
C LYS A 47 7.59 6.04 -3.26
N TYR A 48 7.57 6.17 -1.94
CA TYR A 48 8.72 6.63 -1.14
C TYR A 48 9.59 5.46 -0.63
N GLN A 49 9.30 4.23 -1.06
CA GLN A 49 10.00 3.00 -0.67
C GLN A 49 10.13 2.80 0.85
N LEU A 50 9.12 3.22 1.61
CA LEU A 50 9.03 3.03 3.06
C LEU A 50 8.53 1.63 3.37
N LEU A 51 9.43 0.64 3.28
CA LEU A 51 9.13 -0.79 3.44
C LEU A 51 8.40 -1.14 4.76
N SER A 52 8.79 -0.51 5.88
CA SER A 52 8.15 -0.74 7.19
C SER A 52 6.70 -0.23 7.21
N LEU A 53 6.48 0.98 6.69
CA LEU A 53 5.15 1.57 6.58
C LEU A 53 4.26 0.77 5.62
N LYS A 54 4.83 0.33 4.50
CA LYS A 54 4.15 -0.51 3.50
C LYS A 54 3.60 -1.78 4.13
N LYS A 55 4.44 -2.56 4.83
CA LYS A 55 4.01 -3.78 5.53
C LYS A 55 2.90 -3.52 6.54
N LEU A 56 3.04 -2.45 7.32
CA LEU A 56 2.06 -2.06 8.33
C LEU A 56 0.69 -1.71 7.70
N CYS A 57 0.69 -0.99 6.57
CA CYS A 57 -0.52 -0.73 5.78
C CYS A 57 -1.12 -2.01 5.18
N GLU A 58 -0.29 -2.90 4.62
CA GLU A 58 -0.72 -4.19 4.07
C GLU A 58 -1.39 -5.06 5.16
N GLU A 59 -0.79 -5.14 6.34
CA GLU A 59 -1.36 -5.88 7.48
C GLU A 59 -2.68 -5.27 7.97
N ALA A 60 -2.81 -3.94 7.96
CA ALA A 60 -4.05 -3.28 8.33
C ALA A 60 -5.16 -3.48 7.30
N LEU A 61 -4.83 -3.40 6.01
CA LEU A 61 -5.77 -3.72 4.93
C LEU A 61 -6.18 -5.20 4.95
N MET A 62 -5.26 -6.11 5.25
CA MET A 62 -5.59 -7.54 5.42
C MET A 62 -6.49 -7.78 6.63
N ARG A 63 -6.36 -6.99 7.69
CA ARG A 63 -7.23 -7.06 8.87
C ARG A 63 -8.61 -6.44 8.63
N SER A 64 -8.69 -5.32 7.93
CA SER A 64 -9.94 -4.63 7.64
C SER A 64 -10.74 -5.27 6.50
N SER A 65 -10.06 -5.88 5.52
CA SER A 65 -10.66 -6.69 4.47
C SER A 65 -11.10 -8.03 5.05
N ASN A 66 -12.28 -8.01 5.66
CA ASN A 66 -12.87 -9.11 6.41
C ASN A 66 -12.76 -10.45 5.67
N ARG A 67 -12.45 -11.50 6.45
CA ARG A 67 -12.17 -12.92 6.10
C ARG A 67 -13.03 -13.59 5.01
N GLY A 68 -14.17 -13.03 4.62
CA GLY A 68 -15.00 -13.55 3.52
C GLY A 68 -14.46 -13.22 2.12
N ASN A 69 -14.01 -11.98 1.90
CA ASN A 69 -13.66 -11.51 0.56
C ASN A 69 -12.31 -12.07 0.08
N ILE A 70 -11.36 -12.28 0.99
CA ILE A 70 -10.05 -12.88 0.65
C ILE A 70 -10.21 -14.37 0.33
N ILE A 71 -11.09 -15.10 1.03
CA ILE A 71 -11.34 -16.52 0.72
C ILE A 71 -12.01 -16.63 -0.65
N GLU A 72 -12.97 -15.76 -0.98
CA GLU A 72 -13.58 -15.77 -2.31
C GLU A 72 -12.57 -15.38 -3.40
N ILE A 73 -11.79 -14.31 -3.22
CA ILE A 73 -10.77 -13.91 -4.22
C ILE A 73 -9.69 -15.00 -4.38
N VAL A 74 -9.24 -15.61 -3.29
CA VAL A 74 -8.25 -16.70 -3.34
C VAL A 74 -8.87 -17.96 -3.93
N ALA A 75 -10.11 -18.33 -3.59
CA ALA A 75 -10.80 -19.47 -4.17
C ALA A 75 -11.04 -19.29 -5.68
N LEU A 76 -11.42 -18.08 -6.11
CA LEU A 76 -11.55 -17.72 -7.53
C LEU A 76 -10.19 -17.78 -8.25
N ALA A 77 -9.12 -17.27 -7.62
CA ALA A 77 -7.78 -17.34 -8.19
C ALA A 77 -7.24 -18.77 -8.29
N GLN A 78 -7.61 -19.67 -7.38
CA GLN A 78 -7.28 -21.10 -7.47
C GLN A 78 -8.08 -21.79 -8.58
N ASN A 79 -9.36 -21.47 -8.74
CA ASN A 79 -10.19 -22.03 -9.82
C ASN A 79 -9.65 -21.65 -11.21
N LEU A 80 -9.21 -20.41 -11.42
CA LEU A 80 -8.61 -19.97 -12.70
C LEU A 80 -7.32 -20.74 -13.05
N LYS A 81 -6.53 -21.14 -12.05
CA LYS A 81 -5.34 -21.96 -12.27
C LYS A 81 -5.68 -23.38 -12.71
N ASP A 82 -6.80 -23.92 -12.22
CA ASP A 82 -7.28 -25.26 -12.59
C ASP A 82 -7.77 -25.31 -14.05
N TYR A 83 -8.45 -24.26 -14.51
CA TYR A 83 -8.86 -24.11 -15.92
C TYR A 83 -7.65 -23.98 -16.87
N ALA A 84 -6.56 -23.35 -16.46
CA ALA A 84 -5.36 -23.21 -17.27
C ALA A 84 -4.62 -24.55 -17.48
N ILE A 85 -4.67 -25.47 -16.51
CA ILE A 85 -4.03 -26.78 -16.63
C ILE A 85 -4.84 -27.73 -17.53
N LYS A 86 -6.17 -27.60 -17.55
CA LYS A 86 -7.04 -28.42 -18.40
C LYS A 86 -6.90 -28.12 -19.90
N CYS A 87 -6.41 -26.94 -20.27
CA CYS A 87 -6.14 -26.58 -21.67
C CYS A 87 -4.78 -27.09 -22.21
N ILE A 88 -3.91 -27.67 -21.35
CA ILE A 88 -2.59 -28.20 -21.77
C ILE A 88 -2.65 -29.71 -22.08
N HIS A 89 -3.79 -30.36 -21.82
CA HIS A 89 -4.05 -31.75 -22.21
C HIS A 89 -5.23 -31.85 -23.19
N CYS A 90 -5.13 -31.11 -24.30
CA CYS A 90 -5.81 -31.43 -25.55
C CYS A 90 -4.81 -31.29 -26.71
#